data_AF-A0A6V7VVH6-F1
#
_entry.id   AF-A0A6V7VVH6-F1
#
_cell.length_a   1.000
_cell.length_b   1.000
_cell.length_c   1.000
_cell.angle_alpha   90.00
_cell.angle_beta   90.00
_cell.angle_gamma   90.00
#
_symmetry.space_group_name_H-M   'P 1'
#
loop_
_entity.id
_entity.type
_entity.pdbx_description
1 polymer ?
#
loop_
_entity_poly.entity_id
_entity_poly.type
_entity_poly.pdbx_seq_one_letter_code
_entity_poly.pdbx_strand_id
1 'polypeptide(L)'
;MSLLSAARGVSQVMNRCEDAKSTGFLDLSDCELMYIADALYMKFPLKMIANFPNMDVFNLEGNQITELPTEISRWTKLRGINIARNKFTQFPEQLFECKKLAILDISGNLINEINHLPLRSSLSTLKQLHMKQNPICQRLDIIEQICAELEPQIKVLHK
;
A
#
# COMPACT_ATOMS: atom_id res chain seq x y z
N MET A 1 -17.05 -0.54 -15.28
CA MET A 1 -17.35 -1.59 -14.28
C MET A 1 -18.73 -2.15 -14.60
N SER A 2 -18.93 -3.46 -14.61
CA SER A 2 -20.28 -4.04 -14.81
C SER A 2 -20.88 -4.37 -13.44
N LEU A 3 -22.22 -4.39 -13.31
CA LEU A 3 -22.90 -4.73 -12.05
C LEU A 3 -22.46 -6.11 -11.51
N LEU A 4 -22.16 -7.05 -12.41
CA LEU A 4 -21.66 -8.40 -12.11
C LEU A 4 -20.22 -8.41 -11.57
N SER A 5 -19.37 -7.48 -12.01
CA SER A 5 -17.96 -7.42 -11.59
C SER A 5 -17.83 -6.78 -10.20
N ALA A 6 -18.63 -5.74 -9.93
CA ALA A 6 -18.76 -5.16 -8.59
C ALA A 6 -19.28 -6.17 -7.55
N ALA A 7 -20.27 -7.01 -7.91
CA ALA A 7 -20.80 -8.03 -7.00
C ALA A 7 -19.76 -9.12 -6.65
N ARG A 8 -18.89 -9.50 -7.59
CA ARG A 8 -17.81 -10.48 -7.35
C ARG A 8 -16.74 -9.94 -6.41
N GLY A 9 -16.30 -8.70 -6.64
CA GLY A 9 -15.32 -8.04 -5.77
C GLY A 9 -15.79 -7.98 -4.31
N VAL A 10 -17.07 -7.64 -4.08
CA VAL A 10 -17.65 -7.57 -2.73
C VAL A 10 -17.66 -8.93 -2.03
N SER A 11 -18.07 -10.01 -2.70
CA SER A 11 -18.06 -11.36 -2.11
C SER A 11 -16.64 -11.85 -1.79
N GLN A 12 -15.67 -11.53 -2.66
CA GLN A 12 -14.26 -11.88 -2.48
C GLN A 12 -13.65 -11.16 -1.27
N VAL A 13 -13.94 -9.86 -1.10
CA VAL A 13 -13.50 -9.09 0.07
C VAL A 13 -14.05 -9.68 1.37
N MET A 14 -15.35 -10.01 1.42
CA MET A 14 -15.97 -10.54 2.64
C MET A 14 -15.31 -11.84 3.11
N ASN A 15 -15.06 -12.78 2.20
CA ASN A 15 -14.43 -14.06 2.56
C ASN A 15 -13.02 -13.86 3.11
N ARG A 16 -12.21 -13.04 2.43
CA ARG A 16 -10.81 -12.80 2.84
C ARG A 16 -10.68 -11.97 4.11
N CYS A 17 -11.70 -11.15 4.43
CA CYS A 17 -11.80 -10.46 5.70
C CYS A 17 -11.98 -11.40 6.90
N GLU A 18 -12.73 -12.49 6.77
CA GLU A 18 -12.90 -13.43 7.89
C GLU A 18 -11.59 -14.15 8.22
N ASP A 19 -10.85 -14.60 7.19
CA ASP A 19 -9.55 -15.26 7.36
C ASP A 19 -8.53 -14.35 8.07
N ALA A 20 -8.52 -13.07 7.69
CA ALA A 20 -7.60 -12.06 8.21
C ALA A 20 -7.73 -11.82 9.73
N LYS A 21 -8.90 -12.07 10.33
CA LYS A 21 -9.08 -11.90 11.79
C LYS A 21 -8.19 -12.83 12.60
N SER A 22 -7.92 -14.02 12.06
CA SER A 22 -7.12 -15.04 12.74
C SER A 22 -5.63 -14.97 12.42
N THR A 23 -5.28 -14.48 11.22
CA THR A 23 -3.91 -14.52 10.69
C THR A 23 -3.16 -13.20 10.79
N GLY A 24 -3.86 -12.06 10.88
CA GLY A 24 -3.25 -10.74 10.72
C GLY A 24 -2.73 -10.47 9.30
N PHE A 25 -3.11 -11.32 8.34
CA PHE A 25 -2.83 -11.16 6.92
C PHE A 25 -4.14 -10.90 6.19
N LEU A 26 -4.31 -9.69 5.66
CA LEU A 26 -5.48 -9.32 4.88
C LEU A 26 -5.08 -9.20 3.41
N ASP A 27 -5.61 -10.11 2.59
CA ASP A 27 -5.40 -10.09 1.16
C ASP A 27 -6.65 -9.60 0.44
N LEU A 28 -6.57 -8.43 -0.19
CA LEU A 28 -7.61 -7.86 -1.03
C LEU A 28 -7.12 -7.67 -2.47
N SER A 29 -6.12 -8.46 -2.89
CA SER A 29 -5.60 -8.43 -4.26
C SER A 29 -6.65 -8.80 -5.30
N ASP A 30 -6.60 -8.14 -6.46
CA ASP A 30 -7.47 -8.40 -7.62
C ASP A 30 -8.98 -8.43 -7.28
N CYS A 31 -9.40 -7.64 -6.28
CA CYS A 31 -10.81 -7.50 -5.88
C CYS A 31 -11.57 -6.43 -6.70
N GLU A 32 -10.95 -5.91 -7.77
CA GLU A 32 -11.46 -4.82 -8.61
C GLU A 32 -11.75 -3.52 -7.85
N LEU A 33 -11.08 -3.26 -6.72
CA LEU A 33 -11.33 -2.08 -5.88
C LEU A 33 -10.91 -0.79 -6.61
N MET A 34 -11.81 0.19 -6.70
CA MET A 34 -11.46 1.54 -7.20
C MET A 34 -11.00 2.47 -6.10
N TYR A 35 -11.60 2.36 -4.92
CA TYR A 35 -11.18 3.06 -3.72
C TYR A 35 -11.14 2.04 -2.59
N ILE A 36 -10.24 2.23 -1.62
CA ILE A 36 -10.30 1.46 -0.37
C ILE A 36 -11.63 1.70 0.35
N ALA A 37 -12.22 2.88 0.16
CA ALA A 37 -13.56 3.23 0.62
C ALA A 37 -14.70 2.62 -0.22
N ASP A 38 -14.45 2.26 -1.49
CA ASP A 38 -15.48 1.82 -2.44
C ASP A 38 -15.81 0.33 -2.35
N ALA A 39 -15.41 -0.32 -1.27
CA ALA A 39 -16.19 -1.42 -0.71
C ALA A 39 -17.53 -0.88 -0.17
N LEU A 40 -18.34 -0.20 -1.02
CA LEU A 40 -19.45 0.73 -0.74
C LEU A 40 -20.54 0.25 0.24
N TYR A 41 -20.52 -1.00 0.69
CA TYR A 41 -21.37 -1.52 1.78
C TYR A 41 -20.70 -1.53 3.16
N MET A 42 -19.40 -1.24 3.24
CA MET A 42 -18.69 -1.04 4.48
C MET A 42 -18.11 0.36 4.51
N LYS A 43 -18.41 1.11 5.57
CA LYS A 43 -17.76 2.38 5.90
C LYS A 43 -16.28 2.11 6.27
N PHE A 44 -15.44 1.81 5.27
CA PHE A 44 -14.35 0.86 5.41
C PHE A 44 -12.96 1.37 5.86
N PRO A 45 -12.56 2.65 5.93
CA PRO A 45 -11.26 2.92 6.56
C PRO A 45 -11.33 2.75 8.09
N LEU A 46 -12.30 3.39 8.76
CA LEU A 46 -12.42 3.30 10.22
C LEU A 46 -12.85 1.92 10.71
N LYS A 47 -13.86 1.30 10.07
CA LYS A 47 -14.34 -0.02 10.49
C LYS A 47 -13.36 -1.14 10.19
N MET A 48 -12.65 -1.12 9.06
CA MET A 48 -11.63 -2.13 8.78
C MET A 48 -10.54 -2.07 9.84
N ILE A 49 -10.05 -0.88 10.15
CA ILE A 49 -8.94 -0.76 11.11
C ILE A 49 -9.38 -1.11 12.53
N ALA A 50 -10.61 -0.75 12.91
CA ALA A 50 -11.20 -1.19 14.17
C ALA A 50 -11.40 -2.72 14.23
N ASN A 51 -11.79 -3.36 13.13
CA ASN A 51 -12.03 -4.81 13.07
C ASN A 51 -10.73 -5.61 12.99
N PHE A 52 -9.65 -5.01 12.48
CA PHE A 52 -8.35 -5.65 12.32
C PHE A 52 -7.21 -4.85 12.98
N PRO A 53 -7.25 -4.62 14.30
CA PRO A 53 -6.28 -3.75 14.97
C PRO A 53 -4.85 -4.31 15.00
N ASN A 54 -4.69 -5.59 14.70
CA ASN A 54 -3.43 -6.32 14.76
C ASN A 54 -2.89 -6.71 13.37
N MET A 55 -3.25 -5.97 12.33
CA MET A 55 -2.77 -6.24 10.96
C MET A 55 -1.24 -6.27 10.91
N ASP A 56 -0.69 -7.36 10.38
CA ASP A 56 0.75 -7.53 10.16
C ASP A 56 1.07 -7.28 8.68
N VAL A 57 0.25 -7.80 7.77
CA VAL A 57 0.45 -7.66 6.33
C VAL A 57 -0.85 -7.37 5.62
N PHE A 58 -0.81 -6.37 4.73
CA PHE A 58 -1.96 -5.98 3.92
C PHE A 58 -1.61 -6.00 2.43
N ASN A 59 -2.33 -6.80 1.65
CA ASN A 59 -2.17 -6.90 0.22
C ASN A 59 -3.35 -6.27 -0.52
N LEU A 60 -3.07 -5.32 -1.40
CA LEU A 60 -4.01 -4.59 -2.26
C LEU A 60 -3.60 -4.66 -3.73
N GLU A 61 -2.71 -5.58 -4.10
CA GLU A 61 -2.19 -5.70 -5.46
C GLU A 61 -3.30 -5.79 -6.52
N GLY A 62 -3.10 -5.21 -7.70
CA GLY A 62 -3.93 -5.52 -8.86
C GLY A 62 -5.34 -4.91 -8.80
N ASN A 63 -5.49 -3.82 -8.06
CA ASN A 63 -6.72 -3.05 -7.99
C ASN A 63 -6.60 -1.75 -8.83
N GLN A 64 -7.57 -0.86 -8.68
CA GLN A 64 -7.64 0.44 -9.36
C GLN A 64 -7.48 1.60 -8.37
N ILE A 65 -6.84 1.36 -7.22
CA ILE A 65 -6.76 2.30 -6.11
C ILE A 65 -5.82 3.45 -6.46
N THR A 66 -6.22 4.67 -6.14
CA THR A 66 -5.43 5.89 -6.36
C THR A 66 -4.81 6.46 -5.10
N GLU A 67 -5.37 6.15 -3.92
CA GLU A 67 -4.93 6.70 -2.63
C GLU A 67 -5.18 5.73 -1.46
N LEU A 68 -4.42 5.91 -0.38
CA LEU A 68 -4.67 5.24 0.91
C LEU A 68 -5.42 6.19 1.85
N PRO A 69 -6.38 5.70 2.64
CA PRO A 69 -7.04 6.51 3.66
C PRO A 69 -6.05 6.88 4.77
N THR A 70 -6.20 8.07 5.37
CA THR A 70 -5.32 8.55 6.46
C THR A 70 -5.30 7.62 7.65
N GLU A 71 -6.40 6.89 7.88
CA GLU A 71 -6.51 5.97 8.99
C GLU A 71 -5.55 4.78 8.90
N ILE A 72 -4.99 4.44 7.73
CA ILE A 72 -4.05 3.30 7.59
C ILE A 72 -2.87 3.37 8.56
N SER A 73 -2.48 4.60 8.93
CA SER A 73 -1.49 4.91 9.97
C SER A 73 -1.79 4.29 11.34
N ARG A 74 -3.05 3.97 11.64
CA ARG A 74 -3.49 3.35 12.91
C ARG A 74 -3.10 1.88 13.01
N TRP A 75 -2.73 1.22 11.92
CA TRP A 75 -2.14 -0.12 11.97
C TRP A 75 -0.68 -0.05 12.41
N THR A 76 -0.48 0.28 13.68
CA THR A 76 0.85 0.42 14.31
C THR A 76 1.67 -0.87 14.35
N LYS A 77 1.07 -2.01 13.98
CA LYS A 77 1.71 -3.32 13.86
C LYS A 77 2.05 -3.72 12.43
N LEU A 78 1.60 -2.98 11.43
CA LEU A 78 1.79 -3.32 10.02
C LEU A 78 3.27 -3.39 9.66
N ARG A 79 3.71 -4.55 9.18
CA ARG A 79 5.08 -4.83 8.74
C ARG A 79 5.21 -4.93 7.23
N GLY A 80 4.14 -5.30 6.54
CA GLY A 80 4.13 -5.43 5.08
C GLY A 80 2.92 -4.76 4.45
N ILE A 81 3.13 -3.99 3.40
CA ILE A 81 2.04 -3.56 2.53
C ILE A 81 2.43 -3.72 1.07
N ASN A 82 1.52 -4.30 0.29
CA ASN A 82 1.65 -4.44 -1.15
C ASN A 82 0.51 -3.65 -1.81
N ILE A 83 0.84 -2.57 -2.53
CA ILE A 83 -0.09 -1.79 -3.34
C ILE A 83 0.31 -1.84 -4.82
N ALA A 84 1.09 -2.83 -5.23
CA ALA A 84 1.57 -2.93 -6.60
C ALA A 84 0.41 -3.06 -7.60
N ARG A 85 0.66 -2.68 -8.86
CA ARG A 85 -0.32 -2.77 -9.96
C ARG A 85 -1.65 -2.05 -9.65
N ASN A 86 -1.56 -0.86 -9.07
CA ASN A 86 -2.68 0.05 -8.82
C ASN A 86 -2.56 1.32 -9.69
N LYS A 87 -3.15 2.45 -9.26
CA LYS A 87 -3.20 3.73 -9.98
C LYS A 87 -2.67 4.90 -9.15
N PHE A 88 -1.80 4.65 -8.17
CA PHE A 88 -1.18 5.70 -7.37
C PHE A 88 -0.32 6.59 -8.27
N THR A 89 -0.56 7.89 -8.26
CA THR A 89 0.27 8.90 -8.95
C THR A 89 1.31 9.52 -8.05
N GLN A 90 1.16 9.33 -6.74
CA GLN A 90 1.96 9.91 -5.67
C GLN A 90 2.36 8.83 -4.68
N PHE A 91 3.46 9.03 -3.97
CA PHE A 91 3.78 8.19 -2.83
C PHE A 91 2.71 8.35 -1.73
N PRO A 92 2.20 7.25 -1.14
CA PRO A 92 1.20 7.34 -0.06
C PRO A 92 1.85 7.77 1.26
N GLU A 93 1.88 9.08 1.53
CA GLU A 93 2.53 9.67 2.70
C GLU A 93 1.99 9.14 4.04
N GLN A 94 0.76 8.63 4.06
CA GLN A 94 0.17 7.99 5.24
C GLN A 94 1.01 6.81 5.76
N LEU A 95 1.82 6.19 4.89
CA LEU A 95 2.73 5.11 5.28
C LEU A 95 3.94 5.58 6.10
N PHE A 96 4.26 6.88 6.10
CA PHE A 96 5.30 7.44 6.97
C PHE A 96 4.97 7.28 8.46
N GLU A 97 3.68 7.14 8.80
CA GLU A 97 3.23 6.90 10.17
C GLU A 97 3.18 5.43 10.55
N CYS A 98 3.39 4.51 9.60
CA CYS A 98 3.48 3.08 9.86
C CYS A 98 4.87 2.70 10.41
N LYS A 99 5.15 3.02 11.68
CA LYS A 99 6.49 2.92 12.30
C LYS A 99 7.05 1.49 12.46
N LYS A 100 6.37 0.45 11.95
CA LYS A 100 6.87 -0.94 11.92
C LYS A 100 6.95 -1.50 10.50
N LEU A 101 6.66 -0.70 9.48
CA LEU A 101 6.63 -1.13 8.10
C LEU A 101 8.04 -1.52 7.65
N ALA A 102 8.24 -2.80 7.35
CA ALA A 102 9.51 -3.36 6.93
C ALA A 102 9.57 -3.61 5.42
N ILE A 103 8.44 -3.91 4.79
CA ILE A 103 8.34 -4.23 3.35
C ILE A 103 7.23 -3.39 2.74
N LEU A 104 7.57 -2.67 1.67
CA LEU A 104 6.64 -1.88 0.88
C LEU A 104 6.82 -2.20 -0.61
N ASP A 105 5.75 -2.61 -1.26
CA ASP A 105 5.71 -2.74 -2.72
C ASP A 105 4.71 -1.75 -3.33
N ILE A 106 5.23 -0.79 -4.10
CA ILE A 106 4.49 0.21 -4.88
C ILE A 106 4.68 0.00 -6.39
N SER A 107 5.22 -1.13 -6.81
CA SER A 107 5.58 -1.39 -8.21
C SER A 107 4.39 -1.32 -9.16
N GLY A 108 4.61 -0.92 -10.42
CA GLY A 108 3.54 -0.93 -11.44
C GLY A 108 2.41 0.06 -11.14
N ASN A 109 2.73 1.19 -10.52
CA ASN A 109 1.82 2.33 -10.34
C ASN A 109 2.19 3.46 -11.33
N LEU A 110 1.61 4.64 -11.13
CA LEU A 110 1.85 5.85 -11.94
C LEU A 110 2.64 6.91 -11.16
N ILE A 111 3.43 6.49 -10.15
CA ILE A 111 4.14 7.41 -9.25
C ILE A 111 5.21 8.15 -10.03
N ASN A 112 5.09 9.47 -10.08
CA ASN A 112 6.02 10.35 -10.77
C ASN A 112 6.86 11.23 -9.82
N GLU A 113 6.46 11.34 -8.56
CA GLU A 113 7.17 12.10 -7.53
C GLU A 113 7.01 11.50 -6.12
N ILE A 114 7.94 11.85 -5.22
CA ILE A 114 7.89 11.54 -3.78
C ILE A 114 8.26 12.83 -3.04
N ASN A 115 7.26 13.54 -2.52
CA ASN A 115 7.41 14.93 -2.09
C ASN A 115 7.92 15.13 -0.65
N HIS A 116 8.28 14.05 0.05
CA HIS A 116 8.63 14.12 1.48
C HIS A 116 10.09 13.74 1.72
N LEU A 117 10.94 14.75 1.91
CA LEU A 117 12.33 14.56 2.34
C LEU A 117 12.50 15.13 3.77
N PRO A 118 13.26 14.45 4.65
CA PRO A 118 14.05 13.25 4.39
C PRO A 118 13.24 11.95 4.51
N LEU A 119 13.28 11.10 3.49
CA LEU A 119 12.59 9.81 3.47
C LEU A 119 13.13 8.85 4.53
N ARG A 120 14.43 8.95 4.83
CA ARG A 120 15.10 8.09 5.81
C ARG A 120 14.47 8.17 7.21
N SER A 121 14.09 9.37 7.64
CA SER A 121 13.46 9.57 8.96
C SER A 121 12.04 9.02 8.98
N SER A 122 11.30 9.24 7.89
CA SER A 122 9.91 8.80 7.73
C SER A 122 9.77 7.29 7.57
N LEU A 123 10.73 6.64 6.91
CA LEU A 123 10.74 5.19 6.61
C LEU A 123 11.78 4.43 7.45
N SER A 124 11.99 4.85 8.70
CA SER A 124 13.10 4.39 9.54
C SER A 124 13.14 2.88 9.85
N THR A 125 12.01 2.18 9.72
CA THR A 125 11.92 0.73 9.92
C THR A 125 11.89 -0.09 8.63
N LEU A 126 11.78 0.60 7.49
CA LEU A 126 11.72 -0.06 6.20
C LEU A 126 13.02 -0.82 5.94
N LYS A 127 12.90 -1.95 5.27
CA LYS A 127 14.02 -2.82 4.87
C LYS A 127 14.04 -3.03 3.38
N GLN A 128 12.86 -3.06 2.74
CA GLN A 128 12.73 -3.26 1.31
C GLN A 128 11.67 -2.32 0.74
N LEU A 129 12.04 -1.59 -0.30
CA LEU A 129 11.15 -0.77 -1.12
C LEU A 129 11.18 -1.30 -2.54
N HIS A 130 10.08 -1.87 -3.01
CA HIS A 130 9.89 -2.24 -4.39
C HIS A 130 9.11 -1.14 -5.09
N MET A 131 9.68 -0.54 -6.14
CA MET A 131 9.08 0.60 -6.81
C MET A 131 9.21 0.56 -8.34
N LYS A 132 9.72 -0.55 -8.90
CA LYS A 132 9.88 -0.74 -10.34
C LYS A 132 8.59 -0.45 -11.10
N GLN A 133 8.71 -0.17 -12.40
CA GLN A 133 7.54 0.09 -13.27
C GLN A 133 6.68 1.28 -12.79
N ASN A 134 7.30 2.29 -12.18
CA ASN A 134 6.72 3.61 -11.99
C ASN A 134 7.43 4.64 -12.88
N PRO A 135 6.76 5.69 -13.36
CA PRO A 135 7.40 6.78 -14.12
C PRO A 135 8.62 7.39 -13.42
N ILE A 136 8.59 7.51 -12.08
CA ILE A 136 9.72 8.03 -11.30
C ILE A 136 11.01 7.22 -11.49
N CYS A 137 10.92 5.91 -11.78
CA CYS A 137 12.10 5.06 -12.01
C CYS A 137 12.86 5.41 -13.29
N GLN A 138 12.25 6.17 -14.20
CA GLN A 138 12.92 6.68 -15.42
C GLN A 138 13.67 8.00 -15.16
N ARG A 139 13.47 8.62 -13.99
CA ARG A 139 14.13 9.86 -13.58
C ARG A 139 15.39 9.54 -12.78
N LEU A 140 16.53 9.43 -13.47
CA LEU A 140 17.81 9.01 -12.88
C LEU A 140 18.25 9.90 -11.70
N ASP A 141 18.12 11.22 -11.85
CA ASP A 141 18.47 12.21 -10.83
C ASP A 141 17.69 11.98 -9.52
N ILE A 142 16.39 11.69 -9.65
CA ILE A 142 15.52 11.44 -8.50
C ILE A 142 15.81 10.08 -7.86
N ILE A 143 16.05 9.04 -8.66
CA ILE A 143 16.38 7.71 -8.14
C ILE A 143 17.73 7.72 -7.40
N GLU A 144 18.74 8.41 -7.92
CA GLU A 144 20.02 8.58 -7.23
C GLU A 144 19.84 9.27 -5.87
N GLN A 145 19.00 10.31 -5.81
CA GLN A 145 18.67 10.98 -4.55
C GLN A 145 17.96 10.04 -3.57
N ILE A 146 16.96 9.28 -4.02
CA ILE A 146 16.24 8.30 -3.18
C ILE A 146 17.20 7.24 -2.66
N CYS A 147 18.03 6.65 -3.53
CA CYS A 147 18.99 5.63 -3.11
C CYS A 147 20.04 6.20 -2.15
N ALA A 148 20.52 7.43 -2.36
CA ALA A 148 21.45 8.09 -1.45
C ALA A 148 20.85 8.31 -0.03
N GLU A 149 19.53 8.54 0.07
CA GLU A 149 18.87 8.68 1.37
C GLU A 149 18.59 7.34 2.06
N LEU A 150 18.26 6.29 1.30
CA LEU A 150 17.71 5.04 1.84
C LEU A 150 18.73 3.90 1.92
N GLU A 151 19.69 3.85 1.00
CA GLU A 151 20.72 2.80 0.98
C GLU A 151 21.88 3.14 1.92
N PRO A 152 22.58 2.12 2.48
CA PRO A 152 22.34 0.68 2.32
C PRO A 152 21.29 0.10 3.30
N GLN A 153 20.65 0.92 4.14
CA GLN A 153 19.77 0.39 5.20
C GLN A 153 18.45 -0.18 4.67
N ILE A 154 17.96 0.37 3.55
CA ILE A 154 16.77 -0.07 2.84
C ILE A 154 17.21 -0.52 1.46
N LYS A 155 16.85 -1.75 1.08
CA LYS A 155 17.06 -2.25 -0.27
C LYS A 155 16.03 -1.62 -1.20
N VAL A 156 16.46 -0.79 -2.14
CA VAL A 156 15.59 -0.16 -3.13
C VAL A 156 15.59 -0.97 -4.43
N LEU A 157 14.46 -1.57 -4.77
CA LEU A 157 14.26 -2.34 -6.00
C LEU A 157 13.48 -1.51 -7.01
N HIS A 158 14.22 -0.74 -7.81
CA HIS A 158 13.68 0.21 -8.78
C HIS A 158 13.99 -0.13 -10.25
N LYS A 159 14.79 -1.18 -10.49
CA LYS A 159 15.17 -1.66 -11.83
C LYS A 159 14.19 -2.72 -12.33
#